data_AF-A0A954MTQ9-F1
#
_entry.id   AF-A0A954MTQ9-F1
#
_cell.length_a   1.000
_cell.length_b   1.000
_cell.length_c   1.000
_cell.angle_alpha   90.00
_cell.angle_beta   90.00
_cell.angle_gamma   90.00
#
_symmetry.space_group_name_H-M   'P 1'
#
loop_
_entity.id
_entity.type
_entity.pdbx_description
1 polymer ?
#
loop_
_entity_poly.entity_id
_entity_poly.type
_entity_poly.pdbx_seq_one_letter_code
_entity_poly.pdbx_strand_id
1 'polypeptide(L)'
;MTVTTPEIEQQTDSEPNAPITERPKQRTPMTVINFWLDVCLLVNVVIFMWVSTVMRVVFPPPTYAGGWVLWGMGYDQWDNLRFGSLCIFTLLALEHIVFHWNWVCNVLVTRVLKVKKRPDEGTQAVYGVGTFIGILLSIFVSLVIAYVSIKEPPSQFAPSSEAVESKGK
;
A
#
# COMPACT_ATOMS: atom_id res chain seq x y z
N MET A 1 -4.88 -63.62 55.46
CA MET A 1 -3.44 -63.55 55.16
C MET A 1 -3.16 -62.13 54.70
N THR A 2 -2.29 -61.47 55.45
CA THR A 2 -2.00 -60.04 55.46
C THR A 2 -0.81 -59.79 54.56
N VAL A 3 -0.90 -58.89 53.57
CA VAL A 3 0.28 -58.38 52.83
C VAL A 3 0.10 -56.88 52.55
N THR A 4 0.62 -56.12 53.50
CA THR A 4 1.39 -54.86 53.44
C THR A 4 1.46 -54.04 52.14
N THR A 5 0.97 -52.80 52.27
CA THR A 5 1.39 -51.58 51.58
C THR A 5 2.75 -51.09 52.11
N PRO A 6 3.62 -50.50 51.26
CA PRO A 6 4.51 -49.40 51.69
C PRO A 6 4.41 -48.20 50.71
N GLU A 7 4.18 -46.97 51.20
CA GLU A 7 5.19 -45.98 51.65
C GLU A 7 5.55 -45.02 50.50
N ILE A 8 4.75 -43.98 50.27
CA ILE A 8 5.03 -42.57 50.62
C ILE A 8 6.51 -42.20 50.49
N GLU A 9 6.89 -41.70 49.31
CA GLU A 9 8.07 -40.85 49.15
C GLU A 9 7.61 -39.39 49.13
N GLN A 10 7.77 -38.75 50.28
CA GLN A 10 7.45 -37.36 50.53
C GLN A 10 8.67 -36.53 50.15
N GLN A 11 8.73 -36.03 48.91
CA GLN A 11 9.80 -35.13 48.47
C GLN A 11 9.43 -33.69 48.83
N THR A 12 9.87 -33.27 50.01
CA THR A 12 10.17 -31.88 50.36
C THR A 12 11.28 -31.35 49.45
N ASP A 13 11.05 -30.20 48.82
CA ASP A 13 11.91 -29.03 49.03
C ASP A 13 11.24 -27.78 48.43
N SER A 14 10.76 -26.96 49.35
CA SER A 14 10.24 -25.63 49.16
C SER A 14 11.37 -24.68 48.77
N GLU A 15 11.50 -24.42 47.47
CA GLU A 15 12.32 -23.34 46.94
C GLU A 15 11.63 -21.98 47.24
N PRO A 16 12.34 -20.95 47.74
CA PRO A 16 11.75 -19.66 48.01
C PRO A 16 11.35 -18.98 46.69
N ASN A 17 10.04 -18.84 46.46
CA ASN A 17 9.45 -18.03 45.39
C ASN A 17 10.00 -16.59 45.47
N ALA A 18 11.06 -16.30 44.73
CA ALA A 18 11.42 -14.93 44.41
C ALA A 18 10.27 -14.32 43.59
N PRO A 19 9.79 -13.12 43.94
CA PRO A 19 8.78 -12.46 43.12
C PRO A 19 9.39 -12.17 41.75
N ILE A 20 8.92 -12.88 40.73
CA ILE A 20 9.24 -12.60 39.33
C ILE A 20 8.66 -11.21 39.07
N THR A 21 9.50 -10.19 39.14
CA THR A 21 9.16 -8.82 38.78
C THR A 21 8.92 -8.81 37.27
N GLU A 22 7.71 -9.18 36.85
CA GLU A 22 7.29 -9.10 35.45
C GLU A 22 7.41 -7.64 35.02
N ARG A 23 8.43 -7.33 34.21
CA ARG A 23 8.55 -6.02 33.59
C ARG A 23 7.31 -5.83 32.72
N PRO A 24 6.55 -4.73 32.89
CA PRO A 24 5.38 -4.48 32.06
C PRO A 24 5.84 -4.38 30.60
N LYS A 25 5.50 -5.40 29.81
CA LYS A 25 5.78 -5.47 28.38
C LYS A 25 5.00 -4.34 27.71
N GLN A 26 5.65 -3.20 27.48
CA GLN A 26 5.06 -2.04 26.80
C GLN A 26 4.59 -2.45 25.39
N ARG A 27 3.29 -2.75 25.27
CA ARG A 27 2.62 -3.18 24.03
C ARG A 27 2.03 -2.00 23.25
N THR A 28 2.73 -0.87 23.15
CA THR A 28 2.17 0.36 22.55
C THR A 28 2.86 0.97 21.32
N PRO A 29 3.94 0.44 20.70
CA PRO A 29 4.48 1.08 19.50
C PRO A 29 3.66 0.78 18.22
N MET A 30 3.07 -0.41 18.09
CA MET A 30 2.43 -0.85 16.83
C MET A 30 1.16 -0.07 16.48
N THR A 31 0.30 0.19 17.46
CA THR A 31 -0.99 0.87 17.19
C THR A 31 -0.79 2.33 16.81
N VAL A 32 0.23 2.97 17.39
CA VAL A 32 0.59 4.36 17.08
C VAL A 32 1.14 4.48 15.66
N ILE A 33 2.00 3.56 15.25
CA ILE A 33 2.54 3.52 13.87
C ILE A 33 1.41 3.38 12.84
N ASN A 34 0.48 2.44 13.08
CA ASN A 34 -0.65 2.23 12.18
C ASN A 34 -1.54 3.48 12.08
N PHE A 35 -1.81 4.14 13.20
CA PHE A 35 -2.57 5.39 13.19
C PHE A 35 -1.90 6.47 12.35
N TRP A 36 -0.58 6.66 12.49
CA TRP A 36 0.16 7.61 11.68
C TRP A 36 0.18 7.26 10.20
N LEU A 37 0.30 5.98 9.86
CA LEU A 37 0.25 5.51 8.47
C LEU A 37 -1.10 5.84 7.83
N ASP A 38 -2.20 5.58 8.53
CA ASP A 38 -3.56 5.88 8.06
C ASP A 38 -3.77 7.39 7.88
N VAL A 39 -3.27 8.20 8.83
CA VAL A 39 -3.31 9.66 8.73
C VAL A 39 -2.49 10.16 7.53
N CYS A 40 -1.28 9.63 7.33
CA CYS A 40 -0.44 9.96 6.18
C CYS A 40 -1.12 9.60 4.85
N LEU A 41 -1.78 8.43 4.80
CA LEU A 41 -2.54 7.98 3.64
C LEU A 41 -3.73 8.90 3.36
N LEU A 42 -4.47 9.31 4.39
CA LEU A 42 -5.58 10.25 4.28
C LEU A 42 -5.10 11.62 3.78
N VAL A 43 -4.01 12.14 4.34
CA VAL A 43 -3.43 13.42 3.90
C VAL A 43 -2.99 13.33 2.44
N ASN A 44 -2.33 12.24 2.04
CA ASN A 44 -1.88 12.06 0.67
C ASN A 44 -3.05 12.00 -0.31
N VAL A 45 -4.11 11.26 -0.01
CA VAL A 45 -5.27 11.17 -0.91
C VAL A 45 -5.97 12.53 -1.06
N VAL A 46 -6.03 13.33 0.01
CA VAL A 46 -6.56 14.70 -0.05
C VAL A 46 -5.70 15.58 -0.95
N ILE A 47 -4.38 15.52 -0.83
CA ILE A 47 -3.44 16.26 -1.70
C ILE A 47 -3.60 15.80 -3.16
N PHE A 48 -3.64 14.50 -3.41
CA PHE A 48 -3.80 13.95 -4.75
C PHE A 48 -5.12 14.38 -5.41
N MET A 49 -6.23 14.33 -4.66
CA MET A 49 -7.53 14.80 -5.13
C MET A 49 -7.49 16.29 -5.41
N TRP A 50 -6.94 17.10 -4.50
CA TRP A 50 -6.80 18.54 -4.67
C TRP A 50 -6.02 18.89 -5.94
N VAL A 51 -4.82 18.32 -6.12
CA VAL A 51 -3.98 18.55 -7.31
C VAL A 51 -4.70 18.10 -8.58
N SER A 52 -5.37 16.95 -8.55
CA SER A 52 -6.16 16.45 -9.69
C SER A 52 -7.30 17.38 -10.05
N THR A 53 -8.01 17.93 -9.07
CA THR A 53 -9.08 18.92 -9.28
C THR A 53 -8.52 20.22 -9.84
N VAL A 54 -7.41 20.74 -9.30
CA VAL A 54 -6.75 21.95 -9.81
C VAL A 54 -6.36 21.78 -11.28
N MET A 55 -5.71 20.66 -11.62
CA MET A 55 -5.34 20.38 -13.01
C MET A 55 -6.54 20.24 -13.95
N ARG A 56 -7.68 19.73 -13.46
CA ARG A 56 -8.87 19.52 -14.28
C ARG A 56 -9.71 20.78 -14.46
N VAL A 57 -9.74 21.66 -13.45
CA VAL A 57 -10.63 22.83 -13.38
C VAL A 57 -9.90 24.12 -13.78
N VAL A 58 -8.64 24.27 -13.39
CA VAL A 58 -7.89 25.54 -13.59
C VAL A 58 -7.11 25.53 -14.89
N PHE A 59 -6.50 24.41 -15.24
CA PHE A 59 -5.73 24.30 -16.48
C PHE A 59 -6.62 23.91 -17.67
N PRO A 60 -6.37 24.48 -18.87
CA PRO A 60 -6.99 24.01 -20.10
C PRO A 60 -6.49 22.59 -20.45
N PRO A 61 -7.12 21.90 -21.42
CA PRO A 61 -6.66 20.58 -21.86
C PRO A 61 -5.16 20.56 -22.18
N PRO A 62 -4.44 19.47 -21.87
CA PRO A 62 -2.97 19.41 -21.94
C PRO A 62 -2.39 19.85 -23.30
N THR A 63 -3.11 19.59 -24.40
CA THR A 63 -2.71 19.98 -25.76
C THR A 63 -2.64 21.50 -25.99
N TYR A 64 -3.27 22.30 -25.13
CA TYR A 64 -3.32 23.76 -25.20
C TYR A 64 -2.74 24.46 -23.96
N ALA A 65 -2.17 23.70 -23.03
CA ALA A 65 -1.66 24.21 -21.76
C ALA A 65 -0.24 24.83 -21.88
N GLY A 66 0.35 24.85 -23.08
CA GLY A 66 1.66 25.44 -23.32
C GLY A 66 1.72 26.90 -22.87
N GLY A 67 2.60 27.19 -21.90
CA GLY A 67 2.82 28.53 -21.35
C GLY A 67 1.90 28.94 -20.20
N TRP A 68 0.91 28.13 -19.82
CA TRP A 68 0.08 28.40 -18.64
C TRP A 68 0.85 28.09 -17.37
N VAL A 69 0.89 29.06 -16.46
CA VAL A 69 1.55 28.93 -15.15
C VAL A 69 0.55 29.20 -14.04
N LEU A 70 0.54 28.34 -13.03
CA LEU A 70 -0.21 28.53 -11.80
C LEU A 70 0.78 28.55 -10.63
N TRP A 71 0.80 29.66 -9.90
CA TRP A 71 1.75 29.93 -8.80
C TRP A 71 3.22 29.74 -9.21
N GLY A 72 3.56 30.17 -10.43
CA GLY A 72 4.92 30.05 -10.98
C GLY A 72 5.30 28.64 -11.43
N MET A 73 4.38 27.66 -11.33
CA MET A 73 4.59 26.31 -11.84
C MET A 73 3.76 26.05 -13.10
N GLY A 74 4.40 25.48 -14.13
CA GLY A 74 3.75 25.10 -15.38
C GLY A 74 2.93 23.81 -15.25
N TYR A 75 2.12 23.51 -16.28
CA TYR A 75 1.29 22.29 -16.32
C TYR A 75 2.10 21.01 -16.04
N ASP A 76 3.27 20.85 -16.66
CA ASP A 76 4.11 19.66 -16.51
C ASP A 76 4.63 19.48 -15.08
N GLN A 77 4.90 20.58 -14.36
CA GLN A 77 5.34 20.52 -12.97
C GLN A 77 4.20 20.09 -12.04
N TRP A 78 2.99 20.61 -12.28
CA TRP A 78 1.78 20.15 -11.58
C TRP A 78 1.46 18.70 -11.88
N ASP A 79 1.67 18.26 -13.13
CA ASP A 79 1.47 16.86 -13.52
C ASP A 79 2.47 15.92 -12.83
N ASN A 80 3.75 16.33 -12.78
CA ASN A 80 4.78 15.59 -12.04
C ASN A 80 4.45 15.50 -10.55
N LEU A 81 3.92 16.58 -9.95
CA LEU A 81 3.47 16.55 -8.56
C LEU A 81 2.30 15.57 -8.37
N ARG A 82 1.31 15.61 -9.26
CA ARG A 82 0.17 14.68 -9.26
C ARG A 82 0.64 13.23 -9.34
N PHE A 83 1.56 12.95 -10.27
CA PHE A 83 2.13 11.62 -10.44
C PHE A 83 2.96 11.18 -9.23
N GLY A 84 3.78 12.07 -8.67
CA GLY A 84 4.54 11.80 -7.45
C GLY A 84 3.63 11.48 -6.26
N SER A 85 2.55 12.24 -6.06
CA SER A 85 1.54 11.94 -5.06
C SER A 85 0.87 10.58 -5.30
N LEU A 86 0.54 10.24 -6.55
CA LEU A 86 -0.01 8.93 -6.90
C LEU A 86 0.94 7.78 -6.52
N CYS A 87 2.24 7.93 -6.78
CA CYS A 87 3.25 6.94 -6.40
C CYS A 87 3.31 6.74 -4.89
N ILE A 88 3.36 7.84 -4.11
CA ILE A 88 3.39 7.77 -2.65
C ILE A 88 2.09 7.18 -2.11
N PHE A 89 0.93 7.59 -2.61
CA PHE A 89 -0.36 7.03 -2.26
C PHE A 89 -0.40 5.52 -2.50
N THR A 90 0.09 5.07 -3.65
CA THR A 90 0.14 3.64 -3.98
C THR A 90 1.00 2.86 -3.00
N LEU A 91 2.19 3.38 -2.65
CA LEU A 91 3.07 2.74 -1.66
C LEU A 91 2.42 2.67 -0.27
N LEU A 92 1.86 3.79 0.21
CA LEU A 92 1.18 3.85 1.51
C LEU A 92 -0.04 2.92 1.54
N ALA A 93 -0.80 2.86 0.46
CA ALA A 93 -1.97 1.99 0.36
C ALA A 93 -1.59 0.51 0.40
N LEU A 94 -0.49 0.13 -0.27
CA LEU A 94 0.02 -1.24 -0.19
C LEU A 94 0.47 -1.59 1.23
N GLU A 95 1.21 -0.71 1.89
CA GLU A 95 1.65 -0.91 3.28
C GLU A 95 0.45 -1.02 4.23
N HIS A 96 -0.56 -0.15 4.07
CA HIS A 96 -1.81 -0.20 4.82
C HIS A 96 -2.53 -1.54 4.66
N ILE A 97 -2.63 -2.07 3.43
CA ILE A 97 -3.28 -3.36 3.15
C ILE A 97 -2.55 -4.50 3.88
N VAL A 98 -1.22 -4.51 3.90
CA VAL A 98 -0.43 -5.53 4.61
C VAL A 98 -0.67 -5.46 6.12
N PHE A 99 -0.72 -4.26 6.71
CA PHE A 99 -1.03 -4.11 8.13
C PHE A 99 -2.47 -4.51 8.48
N HIS A 100 -3.42 -4.16 7.61
CA HIS A 100 -4.82 -4.51 7.80
C HIS A 100 -5.12 -5.99 7.54
N TRP A 101 -4.21 -6.71 6.87
CA TRP A 101 -4.35 -8.13 6.54
C TRP A 101 -4.68 -9.00 7.76
N ASN A 102 -4.12 -8.68 8.93
CA ASN A 102 -4.43 -9.39 10.16
C ASN A 102 -5.89 -9.23 10.61
N TRP A 103 -6.42 -8.02 10.46
CA TRP A 103 -7.83 -7.76 10.68
C TRP A 103 -8.69 -8.44 9.61
N VAL A 104 -8.29 -8.37 8.34
CA VAL A 104 -9.03 -8.97 7.21
C VAL A 104 -9.16 -10.48 7.39
N CYS A 105 -8.09 -11.19 7.75
CA CYS A 105 -8.17 -12.63 8.04
C CYS A 105 -9.08 -12.92 9.25
N ASN A 106 -8.98 -12.13 10.33
CA ASN A 106 -9.87 -12.30 11.48
C ASN A 106 -11.34 -12.05 11.10
N VAL A 107 -11.63 -11.04 10.29
CA VAL A 107 -12.97 -10.75 9.80
C VAL A 107 -13.47 -11.85 8.86
N LEU A 108 -12.67 -12.32 7.91
CA LEU A 108 -13.02 -13.43 7.02
C LEU A 108 -13.32 -14.71 7.79
N VAL A 109 -12.47 -15.08 8.75
CA VAL A 109 -12.66 -16.30 9.55
C VAL A 109 -13.91 -16.18 10.44
N THR A 110 -14.12 -15.03 11.09
CA THR A 110 -15.24 -14.85 12.02
C THR A 110 -16.58 -14.59 11.32
N ARG A 111 -16.60 -13.82 10.23
CA ARG A 111 -17.83 -13.44 9.52
C ARG A 111 -18.20 -14.40 8.40
N VAL A 112 -17.23 -14.88 7.63
CA VAL A 112 -17.50 -15.68 6.42
C VAL A 112 -17.43 -17.17 6.73
N LEU A 113 -16.35 -17.62 7.38
CA LEU A 113 -16.13 -19.06 7.60
C LEU A 113 -16.80 -19.58 8.89
N LYS A 114 -17.09 -18.73 9.89
CA LYS A 114 -17.58 -19.13 11.23
C LYS A 114 -16.73 -20.26 11.88
N VAL A 115 -15.50 -20.46 11.41
CA VAL A 115 -14.62 -21.53 11.87
C VAL A 115 -13.89 -21.06 13.14
N LYS A 116 -13.97 -21.86 14.21
CA LYS A 116 -13.37 -21.54 15.52
C LYS A 116 -11.84 -21.66 15.58
N LYS A 117 -11.21 -22.26 14.56
CA LYS A 117 -9.77 -22.52 14.56
C LYS A 117 -9.03 -21.35 13.91
N ARG A 118 -8.22 -20.67 14.71
CA ARG A 118 -7.41 -19.52 14.27
C ARG A 118 -6.32 -20.01 13.30
N PRO A 119 -6.20 -19.44 12.09
CA PRO A 119 -5.14 -19.80 11.16
C PRO A 119 -3.76 -19.44 11.74
N ASP A 120 -2.76 -20.25 11.39
CA ASP A 120 -1.39 -20.12 11.86
C ASP A 120 -0.70 -18.85 11.32
N GLU A 121 0.15 -18.22 12.13
CA GLU A 121 0.83 -16.95 11.79
C GLU A 121 1.68 -17.06 10.51
N GLY A 122 2.34 -18.21 10.31
CA GLY A 122 3.17 -18.45 9.12
C GLY A 122 2.35 -18.48 7.83
N THR A 123 1.17 -19.10 7.89
CA THR A 123 0.26 -19.18 6.73
C THR A 123 -0.32 -17.80 6.39
N GLN A 124 -0.61 -17.00 7.42
CA GLN A 124 -1.12 -15.64 7.26
C GLN A 124 -0.10 -14.70 6.57
N ALA A 125 1.17 -14.81 6.95
CA ALA A 125 2.25 -14.04 6.33
C ALA A 125 2.45 -14.42 4.85
N VAL A 126 2.40 -15.72 4.52
CA VAL A 126 2.51 -16.21 3.14
C VAL A 126 1.39 -15.66 2.26
N TYR A 127 0.15 -15.65 2.75
CA TYR A 127 -0.95 -15.04 2.00
C TYR A 127 -0.77 -13.54 1.82
N GLY A 128 -0.30 -12.82 2.85
CA GLY A 128 -0.04 -11.38 2.74
C GLY A 128 0.99 -11.05 1.67
N VAL A 129 2.14 -11.75 1.70
CA VAL A 129 3.20 -11.60 0.69
C VAL A 129 2.72 -12.03 -0.70
N GLY A 130 1.99 -13.15 -0.79
CA GLY A 130 1.44 -13.64 -2.05
C GLY A 130 0.45 -12.66 -2.70
N THR A 131 -0.46 -12.08 -1.92
CA THR A 131 -1.39 -11.06 -2.39
C THR A 131 -0.65 -9.78 -2.81
N PHE A 132 0.35 -9.33 -2.04
CA PHE A 132 1.16 -8.17 -2.39
C PHE A 132 1.89 -8.34 -3.74
N ILE A 133 2.58 -9.47 -3.92
CA ILE A 133 3.25 -9.82 -5.18
C ILE A 133 2.22 -9.89 -6.32
N GLY A 134 1.07 -10.52 -6.09
CA GLY A 134 0.00 -10.62 -7.09
C GLY A 134 -0.51 -9.26 -7.57
N ILE A 135 -0.74 -8.31 -6.65
CA ILE A 135 -1.18 -6.95 -6.98
C ILE A 135 -0.11 -6.21 -7.79
N LEU A 136 1.16 -6.27 -7.35
CA LEU A 136 2.26 -5.63 -8.07
C LEU A 136 2.41 -6.18 -9.50
N LEU A 137 2.36 -7.51 -9.66
CA LEU A 137 2.43 -8.14 -10.97
C LEU A 137 1.23 -7.76 -11.84
N SER A 138 0.02 -7.69 -11.27
CA SER A 138 -1.17 -7.23 -12.00
C SER A 138 -0.98 -5.81 -12.54
N ILE A 139 -0.50 -4.88 -11.71
CA ILE A 139 -0.24 -3.50 -12.13
C ILE A 139 0.83 -3.47 -13.23
N PHE A 140 1.93 -4.20 -13.05
CA PHE A 140 3.00 -4.27 -14.03
C PHE A 140 2.51 -4.82 -15.39
N VAL A 141 1.75 -5.92 -15.38
CA VAL A 141 1.16 -6.49 -16.59
C VAL A 141 0.22 -5.51 -17.26
N SER A 142 -0.64 -4.81 -16.50
CA SER A 142 -1.52 -3.77 -17.05
C SER A 142 -0.73 -2.63 -17.72
N LEU A 143 0.39 -2.19 -17.13
CA LEU A 143 1.26 -1.18 -17.73
C LEU A 143 1.92 -1.67 -19.02
N VAL A 144 2.41 -2.92 -19.05
CA VAL A 144 2.99 -3.53 -20.26
C VAL A 144 1.95 -3.61 -21.38
N ILE A 145 0.73 -4.04 -21.07
CA ILE A 145 -0.36 -4.10 -22.04
C ILE A 145 -0.68 -2.70 -22.58
N ALA A 146 -0.76 -1.70 -21.69
CA ALA A 146 -1.02 -0.31 -22.09
C ALA A 146 0.09 0.23 -22.99
N TYR A 147 1.35 -0.01 -22.65
CA TYR A 147 2.51 0.41 -23.43
C TYR A 147 2.55 -0.20 -24.83
N VAL A 148 2.29 -1.50 -24.96
CA VAL A 148 2.24 -2.20 -26.25
C VAL A 148 1.02 -1.79 -27.09
N SER A 149 -0.01 -1.22 -26.46
CA SER A 149 -1.23 -0.78 -27.15
C SER A 149 -1.17 0.64 -27.73
N ILE A 150 -0.08 1.38 -27.52
CA ILE A 150 0.09 2.73 -28.06
C ILE A 150 0.17 2.65 -29.60
N LYS A 151 -0.76 3.32 -30.29
CA LYS A 151 -0.73 3.47 -31.75
C LYS A 151 -0.20 4.86 -32.08
N GLU A 152 0.74 4.93 -33.01
CA GLU A 152 1.23 6.20 -33.55
C GLU A 152 0.08 6.96 -34.25
N PRO A 153 0.04 8.30 -34.15
CA PRO A 153 -0.96 9.09 -34.86
C PRO A 153 -0.79 8.92 -36.38
N PRO A 154 -1.89 8.90 -37.16
CA PRO A 154 -1.83 8.83 -38.61
C PRO A 154 -0.93 9.95 -39.17
N SER A 155 -0.01 9.59 -40.07
CA SER A 155 0.99 10.47 -40.70
C SER A 155 0.44 11.65 -41.50
N GLN A 156 -0.89 11.81 -41.55
CA GLN A 156 -1.61 12.87 -42.26
C GLN A 156 -1.43 14.26 -41.62
N PHE A 157 -0.84 14.33 -40.42
CA PHE A 157 -0.48 15.58 -39.74
C PHE A 157 1.01 15.94 -39.86
N ALA A 158 1.81 15.20 -40.63
CA ALA A 158 3.17 15.63 -40.94
C ALA A 158 3.08 16.92 -41.79
N PRO A 159 3.62 18.07 -41.32
CA PRO A 159 3.63 19.29 -42.12
C PRO A 159 4.34 18.98 -43.43
N SER A 160 3.67 19.20 -44.56
CA SER A 160 4.24 18.98 -45.88
C SER A 160 5.54 19.77 -45.99
N SER A 161 6.65 19.04 -46.11
CA SER A 161 8.00 19.59 -46.29
C SER A 161 8.10 20.51 -47.52
N GLU A 162 7.10 20.48 -48.40
CA GLU A 162 6.95 21.37 -49.56
C GLU A 162 6.79 22.85 -49.19
N ALA A 163 6.28 23.19 -48.00
CA ALA A 163 6.11 24.60 -47.60
C ALA A 163 7.42 25.29 -47.18
N VAL A 164 8.46 24.53 -46.82
CA VAL A 164 9.76 25.09 -46.36
C VAL A 164 10.69 25.38 -47.54
N GLU A 165 10.61 24.62 -48.64
CA GLU A 165 11.51 24.80 -49.79
C GLU A 165 11.15 26.03 -50.65
N SER A 166 9.91 26.54 -50.58
CA SER A 166 9.46 27.71 -51.36
C SER A 166 9.90 29.07 -50.80
N LYS A 167 10.46 29.16 -49.59
CA LYS A 167 10.94 30.43 -49.01
C LYS A 167 12.46 30.64 -49.12
N GLY A 168 13.17 29.70 -49.75
CA GLY A 168 14.62 29.73 -49.91
C GLY A 168 15.14 30.15 -51.30
N LYS A 169 14.28 30.61 -52.20
CA LYS A 169 14.67 31.16 -53.51
C LYS A 169 14.24 32.60 -53.65
#